data_AF-A0A527G4G5-F1
#
_entry.id   AF-A0A527G4G5-F1
#
_cell.length_a   1.000
_cell.length_b   1.000
_cell.length_c   1.000
_cell.angle_alpha   90.00
_cell.angle_beta   90.00
_cell.angle_gamma   90.00
#
_symmetry.space_group_name_H-M   'P 1'
#
loop_
_entity.id
_entity.type
_entity.pdbx_description
1 polymer ?
#
loop_
_entity_poly.entity_id
_entity_poly.type
_entity_poly.pdbx_seq_one_letter_code
_entity_poly.pdbx_strand_id
1 'polypeptide(L)'
;MRRIVTSDDIARGLDALCVIDPRLEKVRGMAGEVPLRLSEPGFRSLASIVVSQQVSRASADAIFGRLTKLVDPLTPQAILAAGEDMFREAGLSRPKQRGLIAVAQAVVDGLDLHHLCSLDA
;
A
#
# COMPACT_ATOMS: atom_id res chain seq x y z
N MET A 1 0.98 -3.92 19.66
CA MET A 1 -0.35 -3.64 19.05
C MET A 1 -0.88 -4.90 18.35
N ARG A 2 -2.17 -5.24 18.41
CA ARG A 2 -2.72 -6.44 17.74
C ARG A 2 -2.97 -6.17 16.24
N ARG A 3 -2.57 -7.10 15.36
CA ARG A 3 -2.84 -7.03 13.91
C ARG A 3 -4.33 -7.28 13.61
N ILE A 4 -4.90 -6.50 12.68
CA ILE A 4 -6.29 -6.63 12.20
C ILE A 4 -6.27 -7.44 10.91
N VAL A 5 -6.78 -8.68 10.96
CA VAL A 5 -6.80 -9.60 9.82
C VAL A 5 -8.17 -10.18 9.50
N THR A 6 -9.17 -9.97 10.37
CA THR A 6 -10.56 -10.37 10.13
C THR A 6 -11.54 -9.24 10.38
N SER A 7 -12.79 -9.38 9.91
CA SER A 7 -13.89 -8.46 10.24
C SER A 7 -14.17 -8.42 11.75
N ASP A 8 -13.94 -9.52 12.48
CA ASP A 8 -14.09 -9.56 13.94
C ASP A 8 -13.02 -8.73 14.66
N ASP A 9 -11.80 -8.65 14.11
CA ASP A 9 -10.79 -7.73 14.65
C ASP A 9 -11.24 -6.26 14.54
N ILE A 10 -11.89 -5.91 13.42
CA ILE A 10 -12.44 -4.57 13.21
C ILE A 10 -13.58 -4.30 14.19
N ALA A 11 -14.53 -5.22 14.31
CA ALA A 11 -15.66 -5.08 15.23
C ALA A 11 -15.18 -4.85 16.67
N ARG A 12 -14.21 -5.65 17.14
CA ARG A 12 -13.58 -5.47 18.46
C ARG A 12 -12.92 -4.11 18.62
N GLY A 13 -12.19 -3.64 17.61
CA GLY A 13 -11.56 -2.32 17.64
C GLY A 13 -12.61 -1.20 17.74
N LEU A 14 -13.69 -1.30 16.97
CA LEU A 14 -14.79 -0.34 17.00
C LEU A 14 -15.55 -0.35 18.33
N ASP A 15 -15.79 -1.52 18.91
CA ASP A 15 -16.40 -1.64 20.25
C ASP A 15 -15.53 -0.96 21.31
N ALA A 16 -14.22 -1.27 21.31
CA ALA A 16 -13.27 -0.66 22.24
C ALA A 16 -13.20 0.86 22.09
N LEU A 17 -13.23 1.39 20.86
CA LEU A 17 -13.26 2.82 20.61
C LEU A 17 -14.53 3.49 21.14
N CYS A 18 -15.70 2.85 21.03
CA CYS A 18 -16.96 3.40 21.56
C CYS A 18 -16.96 3.44 23.10
N VAL A 19 -16.32 2.46 23.75
CA VAL A 19 -16.13 2.48 25.21
C VAL A 19 -15.22 3.63 25.65
N ILE A 20 -14.16 3.90 24.88
CA ILE A 20 -13.20 4.99 25.19
C ILE A 20 -13.82 6.37 24.92
N ASP A 21 -14.53 6.53 23.81
CA ASP A 21 -15.20 7.78 23.43
C ASP A 21 -16.63 7.50 22.94
N PRO A 22 -17.64 7.66 23.81
CA PRO A 22 -19.05 7.40 23.47
C PRO A 22 -19.58 8.23 22.29
N ARG A 23 -18.92 9.35 21.93
CA ARG A 23 -19.32 10.14 20.74
C ARG A 23 -19.15 9.35 19.44
N LEU A 24 -18.29 8.32 19.44
CA LEU A 24 -18.04 7.46 18.29
C LEU A 24 -19.19 6.48 18.01
N GLU A 25 -20.10 6.22 18.95
CA GLU A 25 -21.26 5.34 18.73
C GLU A 25 -22.14 5.84 17.59
N LYS A 26 -22.46 7.14 17.60
CA LYS A 26 -23.24 7.78 16.53
C LYS A 26 -22.50 7.72 15.19
N VAL A 27 -21.19 7.96 15.19
CA VAL A 27 -20.36 7.91 13.98
C VAL A 27 -20.36 6.51 13.38
N ARG A 28 -20.19 5.49 14.22
CA ARG A 28 -20.24 4.08 13.80
C ARG A 28 -21.61 3.71 13.23
N GLY A 29 -22.70 4.12 13.90
CA GLY A 29 -24.06 3.88 13.41
C GLY A 29 -24.32 4.51 12.05
N MET A 30 -23.77 5.70 11.79
CA MET A 30 -23.89 6.39 10.48
C MET A 30 -22.98 5.79 9.40
N ALA A 31 -21.77 5.37 9.75
CA ALA A 31 -20.79 4.81 8.81
C ALA A 31 -21.18 3.41 8.30
N GLY A 32 -21.93 2.64 9.09
CA GLY A 32 -22.29 1.27 8.78
C GLY A 32 -21.11 0.31 8.89
N GLU A 33 -21.09 -0.70 8.02
CA GLU A 33 -20.01 -1.70 8.01
C GLU A 33 -18.67 -1.09 7.60
N VAL A 34 -17.63 -1.30 8.43
CA VAL A 34 -16.26 -0.91 8.11
C VAL A 34 -15.54 -2.12 7.50
N PRO A 35 -15.21 -2.10 6.20
CA PRO A 35 -14.62 -3.26 5.54
C PRO A 35 -13.16 -3.47 5.94
N LEU A 36 -12.73 -4.73 5.96
CA LEU A 36 -11.32 -5.07 6.07
C LEU A 36 -10.57 -4.61 4.83
N ARG A 37 -9.59 -3.72 5.05
CA ARG A 37 -8.66 -3.24 4.01
C ARG A 37 -7.30 -3.86 4.24
N LEU A 38 -7.21 -5.18 4.04
CA LEU A 38 -5.97 -5.93 4.10
C LEU A 38 -5.49 -6.22 2.68
N SER A 39 -4.22 -5.94 2.40
CA SER A 39 -3.58 -6.24 1.12
C SER A 39 -2.36 -7.13 1.37
N GLU A 40 -1.98 -7.91 0.37
CA GLU A 40 -0.77 -8.71 0.41
C GLU A 40 0.45 -7.83 0.73
N PRO A 41 1.29 -8.19 1.71
CA PRO A 41 2.53 -7.48 1.97
C PRO A 41 3.51 -7.56 0.79
N GLY A 42 4.51 -6.68 0.79
CA GLY A 42 5.64 -6.76 -0.13
C GLY A 42 5.73 -5.62 -1.14
N PHE A 43 6.75 -5.72 -2.00
CA PHE A 43 7.18 -4.61 -2.85
C PHE A 43 6.10 -4.18 -3.85
N ARG A 44 5.38 -5.14 -4.46
CA ARG A 44 4.31 -4.85 -5.43
C ARG A 44 3.21 -3.97 -4.83
N SER A 45 2.77 -4.26 -3.61
CA SER A 45 1.74 -3.49 -2.92
C SER A 45 2.25 -2.11 -2.52
N LEU A 46 3.49 -2.01 -2.03
CA LEU A 46 4.11 -0.72 -1.70
C LEU A 46 4.30 0.16 -2.95
N ALA A 47 4.69 -0.44 -4.08
CA ALA A 47 4.77 0.24 -5.37
C ALA A 47 3.40 0.78 -5.81
N SER A 48 2.33 -0.01 -5.66
CA SER A 48 0.96 0.42 -5.95
C SER A 48 0.55 1.65 -5.14
N ILE A 49 0.93 1.72 -3.86
CA ILE A 49 0.70 2.88 -3.00
C ILE A 49 1.41 4.12 -3.56
N VAL A 50 2.70 4.02 -3.90
CA VAL A 50 3.46 5.13 -4.50
C VAL A 50 2.83 5.61 -5.82
N VAL A 51 2.44 4.67 -6.69
CA VAL A 51 1.79 4.97 -7.97
C VAL A 51 0.45 5.71 -7.77
N SER A 52 -0.30 5.34 -6.73
CA SER A 52 -1.64 5.88 -6.47
C SER A 52 -1.66 7.28 -5.88
N GLN A 53 -0.51 7.85 -5.51
CA GLN A 53 -0.44 9.18 -4.89
C GLN A 53 -1.00 10.27 -5.81
N GLN A 54 -1.86 11.14 -5.27
CA GLN A 54 -2.36 12.37 -5.90
C GLN A 54 -3.06 12.16 -7.27
N VAL A 55 -3.67 11.00 -7.49
CA VAL A 55 -4.42 10.68 -8.72
C VAL A 55 -5.72 9.95 -8.40
N SER A 56 -6.64 9.90 -9.38
CA SER A 56 -7.85 9.08 -9.27
C SER A 56 -7.53 7.58 -9.23
N ARG A 57 -8.44 6.75 -8.71
CA ARG A 57 -8.31 5.28 -8.75
C ARG A 57 -8.13 4.77 -10.19
N ALA A 58 -8.95 5.23 -11.13
CA ALA A 58 -8.85 4.82 -12.53
C ALA A 58 -7.49 5.18 -13.15
N SER A 59 -6.95 6.36 -12.83
CA SER A 59 -5.63 6.78 -13.28
C SER A 59 -4.52 5.93 -12.64
N ALA A 60 -4.63 5.62 -11.35
CA ALA A 60 -3.69 4.76 -10.65
C ALA A 60 -3.66 3.35 -11.27
N ASP A 61 -4.83 2.76 -11.50
CA ASP A 61 -4.97 1.44 -12.11
C ASP A 61 -4.38 1.41 -13.53
N ALA A 62 -4.61 2.46 -14.32
CA ALA A 62 -4.05 2.56 -15.67
C ALA A 62 -2.52 2.68 -15.68
N ILE A 63 -1.95 3.50 -14.79
CA ILE A 63 -0.48 3.65 -14.66
C ILE A 63 0.15 2.36 -14.14
N PHE A 64 -0.42 1.78 -13.08
CA PHE A 64 0.09 0.56 -12.47
C PHE A 64 0.00 -0.63 -13.43
N GLY A 65 -1.10 -0.74 -14.19
CA GLY A 65 -1.27 -1.76 -15.21
C GLY A 65 -0.25 -1.66 -16.36
N ARG A 66 0.15 -0.45 -16.78
CA ARG A 66 1.26 -0.28 -17.73
C ARG A 66 2.60 -0.67 -17.10
N LEU A 67 2.87 -0.20 -15.87
CA LEU A 67 4.10 -0.54 -15.15
C LEU A 67 4.30 -2.06 -15.03
N THR A 68 3.27 -2.81 -14.62
CA THR A 68 3.35 -4.28 -14.47
C THR A 68 3.43 -5.02 -15.79
N LYS A 69 3.12 -4.39 -16.93
CA LYS A 69 3.35 -4.98 -18.26
C LYS A 69 4.77 -4.76 -18.75
N LEU A 70 5.37 -3.63 -18.37
CA LEU A 70 6.76 -3.29 -18.72
C LEU A 70 7.76 -4.03 -17.82
N VAL A 71 7.37 -4.33 -16.58
CA VAL A 71 8.21 -5.02 -15.59
C VAL A 71 7.41 -6.16 -14.94
N ASP A 72 7.69 -7.38 -15.39
CA ASP A 72 7.13 -8.61 -14.84
C ASP A 72 8.23 -9.67 -14.70
N PRO A 73 8.53 -10.15 -13.48
CA PRO A 73 7.89 -9.80 -12.21
C PRO A 73 8.27 -8.40 -11.71
N LEU A 74 7.31 -7.68 -11.10
CA LEU A 74 7.53 -6.38 -10.47
C LEU A 74 8.32 -6.54 -9.15
N THR A 75 9.64 -6.65 -9.28
CA THR A 75 10.59 -6.82 -8.16
C THR A 75 11.44 -5.56 -7.94
N PRO A 76 12.01 -5.36 -6.74
CA PRO A 76 12.96 -4.28 -6.49
C PRO A 76 14.12 -4.26 -7.51
N GLN A 77 14.71 -5.42 -7.79
CA GLN A 77 15.84 -5.57 -8.69
C GLN A 77 15.46 -5.21 -10.13
N ALA A 78 14.28 -5.64 -10.60
CA ALA A 78 13.81 -5.31 -11.93
C ALA A 78 13.52 -3.81 -12.08
N ILE A 79 13.00 -3.15 -11.05
CA ILE A 79 12.81 -1.69 -11.03
C ILE A 79 14.14 -0.94 -11.15
N LEU A 80 15.18 -1.38 -10.43
CA LEU A 80 16.50 -0.76 -10.50
C LEU A 80 17.20 -0.99 -11.85
N ALA A 81 16.90 -2.10 -12.53
CA ALA A 81 17.48 -2.45 -13.83
C ALA A 81 16.76 -1.82 -15.04
N ALA A 82 15.49 -1.43 -14.91
CA ALA A 82 14.63 -1.06 -16.05
C ALA A 82 14.91 0.32 -16.70
N GLY A 83 15.74 1.16 -16.09
CA GLY A 83 16.09 2.49 -16.60
C GLY A 83 14.93 3.52 -16.54
N GLU A 84 15.23 4.78 -16.87
CA GLU A 84 14.26 5.88 -16.72
C GLU A 84 13.13 5.87 -17.76
N ASP A 85 13.40 5.39 -18.97
CA ASP A 85 12.45 5.41 -20.09
C ASP A 85 11.19 4.58 -19.80
N MET A 86 11.37 3.43 -19.13
CA MET A 86 10.26 2.58 -18.69
C MET A 86 9.27 3.34 -17.81
N PHE A 87 9.77 4.16 -16.87
CA PHE A 87 8.88 4.91 -15.98
C PHE A 87 8.08 5.98 -16.72
N ARG A 88 8.69 6.61 -17.74
CA ARG A 88 7.99 7.57 -18.58
C ARG A 88 6.90 6.88 -19.39
N GLU A 89 7.19 5.71 -19.96
CA GLU A 89 6.22 4.91 -20.71
C GLU A 89 5.06 4.42 -19.83
N ALA A 90 5.34 4.04 -18.58
CA ALA A 90 4.31 3.73 -17.59
C ALA A 90 3.42 4.96 -17.25
N GLY A 91 3.92 6.17 -17.45
CA GLY A 91 3.23 7.43 -17.12
C GLY A 91 3.46 7.89 -15.68
N LEU A 92 4.61 7.53 -15.09
CA LEU A 92 5.00 7.96 -13.75
C LEU A 92 5.61 9.37 -13.77
N SER A 93 5.21 10.21 -12.82
CA SER A 93 5.86 11.49 -12.57
C SER A 93 7.22 11.31 -11.92
N ARG A 94 8.13 12.28 -12.09
CA ARG A 94 9.48 12.25 -11.48
C ARG A 94 9.47 11.99 -9.96
N PRO A 95 8.56 12.57 -9.14
CA PRO A 95 8.50 12.23 -7.71
C PRO A 95 8.19 10.76 -7.45
N LYS A 96 7.27 10.16 -8.21
CA LYS A 96 6.91 8.73 -8.06
C LYS A 96 8.06 7.81 -8.50
N GLN A 97 8.78 8.19 -9.56
CA GLN A 97 10.00 7.50 -9.99
C GLN A 97 11.03 7.46 -8.87
N ARG A 98 11.36 8.62 -8.30
CA ARG A 98 12.29 8.74 -7.16
C ARG A 98 11.84 7.90 -5.97
N GLY A 99 10.55 7.93 -5.64
CA GLY A 99 9.98 7.13 -4.56
C GLY A 99 10.10 5.62 -4.80
N LEU A 100 9.75 5.15 -6.00
CA LEU A 100 9.87 3.72 -6.36
C LEU A 100 11.32 3.25 -6.34
N ILE A 101 12.24 4.02 -6.90
CA ILE A 101 13.68 3.70 -6.89
C ILE A 101 14.20 3.64 -5.45
N ALA A 102 13.85 4.62 -4.61
CA ALA A 102 14.29 4.64 -3.21
C ALA A 102 13.76 3.44 -2.41
N VAL A 103 12.50 3.07 -2.59
CA VAL A 103 11.93 1.87 -1.96
C VAL A 103 12.61 0.61 -2.49
N ALA A 104 12.83 0.51 -3.80
CA ALA A 104 13.49 -0.64 -4.41
C ALA A 104 14.92 -0.81 -3.86
N GLN A 105 15.67 0.29 -3.79
CA GLN A 105 17.02 0.31 -3.23
C GLN A 105 17.02 -0.11 -1.76
N ALA A 106 16.13 0.44 -0.94
CA ALA A 106 16.04 0.07 0.48
C ALA A 106 15.77 -1.44 0.68
N VAL A 107 14.91 -2.03 -0.15
CA VAL A 107 14.66 -3.48 -0.09
C VAL A 107 15.88 -4.29 -0.52
N VAL A 108 16.59 -3.87 -1.57
CA VAL A 108 17.85 -4.49 -2.00
C VAL A 108 18.93 -4.37 -0.92
N ASP A 109 18.95 -3.26 -0.19
CA ASP A 109 19.91 -2.99 0.90
C ASP A 109 19.55 -3.69 2.22
N GLY A 110 18.45 -4.46 2.26
CA GLY A 110 18.09 -5.33 3.39
C GLY A 110 16.81 -4.98 4.13
N LEU A 111 16.01 -4.02 3.65
CA LEU A 111 14.67 -3.78 4.20
C LEU A 111 13.73 -4.95 3.87
N ASP A 112 13.49 -5.81 4.85
CA ASP A 112 12.54 -6.92 4.73
C ASP A 112 11.09 -6.47 5.01
N LEU A 113 10.34 -6.24 3.94
CA LEU A 113 8.93 -5.81 4.00
C LEU A 113 7.99 -6.85 4.64
N HIS A 114 8.32 -8.14 4.56
CA HIS A 114 7.50 -9.18 5.19
C HIS A 114 7.77 -9.24 6.70
N HIS A 115 9.03 -9.12 7.10
CA HIS A 115 9.39 -9.07 8.52
C HIS A 115 8.81 -7.86 9.24
N LEU A 116 8.74 -6.68 8.59
CA LEU A 116 8.06 -5.51 9.15
C LEU A 116 6.62 -5.80 9.57
N CYS A 117 5.94 -6.72 8.89
CA CYS A 117 4.56 -7.09 9.19
C CYS A 117 4.41 -8.01 10.43
N SER A 118 5.53 -8.51 10.97
CA SER A 118 5.58 -9.32 12.20
C SER A 118 6.22 -8.62 13.39
N LEU A 119 6.71 -7.38 13.21
CA LEU A 119 7.26 -6.61 14.33
C LEU A 119 6.15 -6.27 15.32
N ASP A 120 6.47 -6.44 16.61
CA ASP A 120 5.63 -5.91 17.68
C ASP A 120 5.69 -4.37 17.66
N ALA A 121 4.53 -3.75 17.90
CA ALA A 121 4.38 -2.30 18.02
C ALA A 121 4.09 -1.88 19.46
#